data_AF-A0A6G2FY60-F1
#
_entry.id   AF-A0A6G2FY60-F1
#
_cell.length_a   1.000
_cell.length_b   1.000
_cell.length_c   1.000
_cell.angle_alpha   90.00
_cell.angle_beta   90.00
_cell.angle_gamma   90.00
#
_symmetry.space_group_name_H-M   'P 1'
#
loop_
_entity.id
_entity.type
_entity.pdbx_description
1 polymer ?
#
loop_
_entity_poly.entity_id
_entity_poly.type
_entity_poly.pdbx_seq_one_letter_code
_entity_poly.pdbx_strand_id
1 'polypeptide(L)'
;ADADVVATENGMRSDVESEVAITGPDWSLETALTLLGGHQATNAGVAATLARQVAAVDERTIAEGLRQATWPGRFELVDRDPTVVLDGSHNPGAAATLSDLLGRYEYEDLHVVFAAMSDKAYDEMIASLPAVERAFVTRPQLDRAESVDSLADAFKGHAATVNRVPSVAEAVDRAIRRAEEDDFVLVTGSLYAVAEARDRWTRQVVPKDRVPPRATNRSEETEGASEEARGVEPSVFETFLRHDQAETVAERFEAVGGTCVRSSAGTPEKLDRVVLSGSATELRSLAGHLDDAGLGLAHVATQLRARLDGSSTTSGPFGVDGTAVMGILNVTPDSFHDGGEYDALDAAVERAEEMVAAGADVVDVGGESTRPGADPVPVETEIDRVVPVVEELSSLDVPVSVDTRKAAVADAALDAGADVVNDVSGLSDPEMRFVVADHDAGLVLMHSLSAPVDPDRSAAYDDVVEDVRTELAETVLHAERAGVDRERILVDPGCGFGKSTAESMELVDRLGEFRALGCPVMLGHSQKSMFAGVSGDGDDRLPPTLAATAMAAERAADVVRVHDVAENAAVVRTVAATTGSD
;
A
#
# COMPACT_ATOMS: atom_id res chain seq x y z
N ALA A 1 10.55 -24.70 -38.00
CA ALA A 1 11.32 -23.45 -38.01
C ALA A 1 11.89 -23.34 -36.61
N ASP A 2 13.18 -23.07 -36.48
CA ASP A 2 13.76 -22.80 -35.16
C ASP A 2 13.09 -21.53 -34.65
N ALA A 3 12.51 -21.58 -33.45
CA ALA A 3 11.84 -20.44 -32.86
C ALA A 3 12.88 -19.36 -32.52
N ASP A 4 12.56 -18.09 -32.77
CA ASP A 4 13.46 -16.97 -32.47
C ASP A 4 13.70 -16.81 -30.95
N VAL A 5 12.76 -17.27 -30.14
CA VAL A 5 12.83 -17.37 -28.69
C VAL A 5 11.98 -18.54 -28.20
N VAL A 6 12.45 -19.23 -27.17
CA VAL A 6 11.68 -20.24 -26.43
C VAL A 6 11.53 -19.73 -25.01
N ALA A 7 10.31 -19.58 -24.54
CA ALA A 7 10.01 -19.21 -23.16
C ALA A 7 9.08 -20.24 -22.53
N THR A 8 9.43 -20.70 -21.33
CA THR A 8 8.73 -21.78 -20.62
C THR A 8 8.47 -21.35 -19.19
N GLU A 9 7.25 -21.60 -18.70
CA GLU A 9 6.92 -21.55 -17.27
C GLU A 9 7.35 -22.87 -16.62
N ASN A 10 8.17 -22.79 -15.58
CA ASN A 10 8.76 -23.93 -14.87
C ASN A 10 7.99 -24.30 -13.59
N GLY A 11 6.92 -23.59 -13.27
CA GLY A 11 6.07 -23.84 -12.10
C GLY A 11 5.77 -22.55 -11.33
N MET A 12 4.92 -22.69 -10.32
CA MET A 12 4.68 -21.64 -9.33
C MET A 12 5.86 -21.62 -8.34
N ARG A 13 6.47 -20.45 -8.14
CA ARG A 13 7.44 -20.21 -7.07
C ARG A 13 6.73 -19.94 -5.75
N SER A 14 5.64 -19.20 -5.82
CA SER A 14 4.73 -18.85 -4.73
C SER A 14 3.32 -18.66 -5.29
N ASP A 15 2.34 -18.34 -4.46
CA ASP A 15 0.96 -18.03 -4.89
C ASP A 15 0.86 -16.82 -5.84
N VAL A 16 1.93 -16.03 -5.96
CA VAL A 16 1.93 -14.77 -6.73
C VAL A 16 3.11 -14.66 -7.69
N GLU A 17 3.96 -15.69 -7.82
CA GLU A 17 5.05 -15.73 -8.80
C GLU A 17 5.18 -17.07 -9.51
N SER A 18 5.45 -17.02 -10.82
CA SER A 18 5.83 -18.18 -11.65
C SER A 18 7.30 -18.10 -12.03
N GLU A 19 8.03 -19.21 -11.92
CA GLU A 19 9.38 -19.33 -12.48
C GLU A 19 9.32 -19.44 -14.00
N VAL A 20 10.20 -18.73 -14.70
CA VAL A 20 10.29 -18.76 -16.16
C VAL A 20 11.73 -18.87 -16.64
N ALA A 21 11.91 -19.67 -17.70
CA ALA A 21 13.16 -19.74 -18.45
C ALA A 21 12.94 -19.20 -19.87
N ILE A 22 13.80 -18.29 -20.31
CA ILE A 22 13.78 -17.71 -21.65
C ILE A 22 15.11 -18.01 -22.33
N THR A 23 15.07 -18.61 -23.52
CA THR A 23 16.22 -18.96 -24.34
C THR A 23 16.08 -18.34 -25.72
N GLY A 24 16.98 -17.42 -26.05
CA GLY A 24 17.16 -16.86 -27.38
C GLY A 24 18.36 -17.49 -28.13
N PRO A 25 18.78 -16.92 -29.27
CA PRO A 25 19.83 -17.50 -30.11
C PRO A 25 21.23 -17.52 -29.45
N ASP A 26 21.55 -16.48 -28.69
CA ASP A 26 22.87 -16.25 -28.08
C ASP A 26 22.78 -15.80 -26.61
N TRP A 27 21.60 -15.94 -26.00
CA TRP A 27 21.33 -15.54 -24.62
C TRP A 27 20.28 -16.45 -23.98
N SER A 28 20.35 -16.55 -22.66
CA SER A 28 19.32 -17.23 -21.87
C SER A 28 19.24 -16.55 -20.50
N LEU A 29 18.05 -16.52 -19.91
CA LEU A 29 17.86 -16.09 -18.54
C LEU A 29 16.78 -16.92 -17.85
N GLU A 30 16.91 -17.02 -16.54
CA GLU A 30 15.89 -17.54 -15.64
C GLU A 30 15.49 -16.41 -14.70
N THR A 31 14.19 -16.27 -14.45
CA THR A 31 13.63 -15.24 -13.56
C THR A 31 12.25 -15.68 -13.07
N ALA A 32 11.63 -14.87 -12.22
CA ALA A 32 10.24 -15.03 -11.81
C ALA A 32 9.36 -13.94 -12.44
N LEU A 33 8.10 -14.26 -12.72
CA LEU A 33 7.07 -13.31 -13.16
C LEU A 33 5.97 -13.21 -12.12
N THR A 34 5.52 -11.99 -11.83
CA THR A 34 4.30 -11.76 -11.02
C THR A 34 3.02 -12.03 -11.83
N LEU A 35 3.15 -12.10 -13.17
CA LEU A 35 2.07 -12.46 -14.08
C LEU A 35 2.10 -13.97 -14.33
N LEU A 36 1.07 -14.67 -13.82
CA LEU A 36 1.05 -16.13 -13.78
C LEU A 36 0.63 -16.78 -15.11
N GLY A 37 1.16 -17.99 -15.34
CA GLY A 37 0.74 -18.89 -16.41
C GLY A 37 1.66 -18.90 -17.64
N GLY A 38 1.68 -20.04 -18.35
CA GLY A 38 2.59 -20.26 -19.49
C GLY A 38 2.43 -19.26 -20.65
N HIS A 39 1.25 -18.67 -20.81
CA HIS A 39 1.04 -17.59 -21.76
C HIS A 39 1.82 -16.32 -21.39
N GLN A 40 2.03 -16.05 -20.09
CA GLN A 40 2.85 -14.93 -19.62
C GLN A 40 4.33 -15.19 -19.80
N ALA A 41 4.79 -16.44 -19.63
CA ALA A 41 6.15 -16.81 -20.03
C ALA A 41 6.38 -16.51 -21.53
N THR A 42 5.40 -16.84 -22.38
CA THR A 42 5.46 -16.50 -23.83
C THR A 42 5.52 -14.98 -24.04
N ASN A 43 4.67 -14.19 -23.37
CA ASN A 43 4.69 -12.73 -23.45
C ASN A 43 6.03 -12.14 -23.00
N ALA A 44 6.61 -12.67 -21.91
CA ALA A 44 7.91 -12.27 -21.39
C ALA A 44 9.03 -12.58 -22.40
N GLY A 45 9.02 -13.75 -23.04
CA GLY A 45 9.96 -14.10 -24.09
C GLY A 45 9.93 -13.14 -25.28
N VAL A 46 8.72 -12.75 -25.72
CA VAL A 46 8.53 -11.76 -26.79
C VAL A 46 9.04 -10.39 -26.35
N ALA A 47 8.67 -9.93 -25.15
CA ALA A 47 9.07 -8.64 -24.61
C ALA A 47 10.60 -8.53 -24.45
N ALA A 48 11.24 -9.55 -23.88
CA ALA A 48 12.69 -9.62 -23.71
C ALA A 48 13.42 -9.60 -25.06
N THR A 49 12.91 -10.33 -26.05
CA THR A 49 13.48 -10.35 -27.41
C THR A 49 13.37 -8.98 -28.07
N LEU A 50 12.22 -8.31 -27.97
CA LEU A 50 12.01 -6.97 -28.52
C LEU A 50 12.86 -5.92 -27.80
N ALA A 51 13.00 -5.99 -26.47
CA ALA A 51 13.83 -5.08 -25.70
C ALA A 51 15.29 -5.09 -26.21
N ARG A 52 15.86 -6.28 -26.45
CA ARG A 52 17.21 -6.44 -27.02
C ARG A 52 17.35 -5.94 -28.46
N GLN A 53 16.26 -5.89 -29.22
CA GLN A 53 16.26 -5.33 -30.59
C GLN A 53 16.25 -3.80 -30.59
N VAL A 54 15.68 -3.18 -29.55
CA VAL A 54 15.52 -1.73 -29.46
C VAL A 54 16.65 -1.07 -28.67
N ALA A 55 17.24 -1.78 -27.69
CA ALA A 55 18.31 -1.28 -26.85
C ALA A 55 19.34 -2.36 -26.51
N ALA A 56 20.56 -1.94 -26.17
CA ALA A 56 21.59 -2.83 -25.64
C ALA A 56 21.30 -3.08 -24.14
N VAL A 57 20.50 -4.10 -23.84
CA VAL A 57 20.16 -4.53 -22.48
C VAL A 57 20.71 -5.93 -22.21
N ASP A 58 21.34 -6.10 -21.05
CA ASP A 58 21.86 -7.40 -20.59
C ASP A 58 20.75 -8.26 -19.96
N GLU A 59 21.05 -9.53 -19.72
CA GLU A 59 20.10 -10.51 -19.16
C GLU A 59 19.60 -10.09 -17.77
N ARG A 60 20.46 -9.45 -16.97
CA ARG A 60 20.12 -8.97 -15.63
C ARG A 60 19.09 -7.85 -15.69
N THR A 61 19.30 -6.85 -16.55
CA THR A 61 18.36 -5.73 -16.75
C THR A 61 17.00 -6.23 -17.26
N ILE A 62 17.01 -7.23 -18.15
CA ILE A 62 15.76 -7.86 -18.62
C ILE A 62 15.06 -8.58 -17.47
N ALA A 63 15.79 -9.38 -16.68
CA ALA A 63 15.21 -10.09 -15.54
C ALA A 63 14.61 -9.11 -14.52
N GLU A 64 15.33 -8.05 -14.14
CA GLU A 64 14.84 -6.99 -13.25
C GLU A 64 13.56 -6.33 -13.81
N GLY A 65 13.54 -5.97 -15.09
CA GLY A 65 12.37 -5.37 -15.73
C GLY A 65 11.16 -6.31 -15.81
N LEU A 66 11.37 -7.60 -16.05
CA LEU A 66 10.31 -8.60 -16.05
C LEU A 66 9.71 -8.83 -14.66
N ARG A 67 10.55 -8.79 -13.61
CA ARG A 67 10.11 -8.96 -12.23
C ARG A 67 9.31 -7.79 -11.69
N GLN A 68 9.60 -6.59 -12.18
CA GLN A 68 8.87 -5.37 -11.82
C GLN A 68 7.58 -5.20 -12.63
N ALA A 69 7.37 -5.99 -13.69
CA ALA A 69 6.18 -5.88 -14.52
C ALA A 69 4.95 -6.42 -13.78
N THR A 70 4.01 -5.54 -13.43
CA THR A 70 2.72 -5.91 -12.85
C THR A 70 1.57 -5.45 -13.75
N TRP A 71 0.40 -6.09 -13.63
CA TRP A 71 -0.80 -5.67 -14.34
C TRP A 71 -2.04 -5.86 -13.45
N PRO A 72 -2.62 -4.75 -12.94
CA PRO A 72 -3.89 -4.77 -12.22
C PRO A 72 -5.01 -5.52 -12.97
N GLY A 73 -5.67 -6.44 -12.27
CA GLY A 73 -6.77 -7.26 -12.80
C GLY A 73 -6.34 -8.40 -13.75
N ARG A 74 -5.08 -8.84 -13.71
CA ARG A 74 -4.58 -10.04 -14.40
C ARG A 74 -4.14 -11.07 -13.38
N PHE A 75 -5.00 -12.05 -13.10
CA PHE A 75 -4.84 -12.99 -11.98
C PHE A 75 -4.26 -12.29 -10.74
N GLU A 76 -4.90 -11.19 -10.35
CA GLU A 76 -4.42 -10.33 -9.28
C GLU A 76 -4.99 -10.84 -7.96
N LEU A 77 -4.17 -11.49 -7.14
CA LEU A 77 -4.52 -11.85 -5.76
C LEU A 77 -4.63 -10.56 -4.93
N VAL A 78 -5.76 -10.36 -4.25
CA VAL A 78 -6.03 -9.13 -3.49
C VAL A 78 -6.42 -9.38 -2.04
N ASP A 79 -6.66 -10.64 -1.70
CA ASP A 79 -6.96 -11.10 -0.34
C ASP A 79 -6.57 -12.57 -0.21
N ARG A 80 -6.24 -13.03 1.00
CA ARG A 80 -5.82 -14.41 1.28
C ARG A 80 -6.86 -15.20 2.08
N ASP A 81 -7.66 -14.52 2.91
CA ASP A 81 -8.61 -15.16 3.83
C ASP A 81 -10.02 -14.53 3.76
N PRO A 82 -10.92 -15.00 2.86
CA PRO A 82 -10.71 -16.03 1.84
C PRO A 82 -9.76 -15.58 0.73
N THR A 83 -9.25 -16.52 -0.08
CA THR A 83 -8.44 -16.15 -1.24
C THR A 83 -9.31 -15.42 -2.27
N VAL A 84 -9.00 -14.16 -2.57
CA VAL A 84 -9.73 -13.35 -3.55
C VAL A 84 -8.82 -13.00 -4.73
N VAL A 85 -9.25 -13.36 -5.94
CA VAL A 85 -8.53 -13.07 -7.18
C VAL A 85 -9.40 -12.25 -8.15
N LEU A 86 -8.78 -11.23 -8.74
CA LEU A 86 -9.36 -10.43 -9.82
C LEU A 86 -8.72 -10.79 -11.16
N ASP A 87 -9.51 -11.28 -12.12
CA ASP A 87 -8.98 -11.59 -13.46
C ASP A 87 -9.92 -11.19 -14.60
N GLY A 88 -9.43 -10.32 -15.48
CA GLY A 88 -10.14 -9.82 -16.66
C GLY A 88 -10.23 -10.78 -17.84
N SER A 89 -10.54 -12.05 -17.61
CA SER A 89 -10.77 -13.06 -18.66
C SER A 89 -12.08 -12.79 -19.40
N HIS A 90 -11.97 -12.13 -20.55
CA HIS A 90 -13.11 -11.57 -21.29
C HIS A 90 -13.42 -12.28 -22.62
N ASN A 91 -12.85 -13.47 -22.82
CA ASN A 91 -13.09 -14.34 -23.96
C ASN A 91 -12.85 -15.81 -23.57
N PRO A 92 -13.32 -16.79 -24.36
CA PRO A 92 -13.21 -18.22 -24.01
C PRO A 92 -11.76 -18.71 -23.83
N GLY A 93 -10.82 -18.24 -24.65
CA GLY A 93 -9.41 -18.64 -24.53
C GLY A 93 -8.77 -18.14 -23.23
N ALA A 94 -9.11 -16.91 -22.82
CA ALA A 94 -8.69 -16.37 -21.53
C ALA A 94 -9.33 -17.15 -20.37
N ALA A 95 -10.63 -17.46 -20.44
CA ALA A 95 -11.31 -18.25 -19.42
C ALA A 95 -10.74 -19.67 -19.26
N ALA A 96 -10.34 -20.32 -20.36
CA ALA A 96 -9.66 -21.61 -20.30
C ALA A 96 -8.28 -21.51 -19.63
N THR A 97 -7.54 -20.43 -19.88
CA THR A 97 -6.26 -20.16 -19.21
C THR A 97 -6.44 -19.90 -17.73
N LEU A 98 -7.48 -19.14 -17.36
CA LEU A 98 -7.87 -18.90 -15.97
C LEU A 98 -8.23 -20.20 -15.26
N SER A 99 -8.96 -21.12 -15.91
CA SER A 99 -9.25 -22.43 -15.32
C SER A 99 -8.01 -23.29 -15.09
N ASP A 100 -7.00 -23.21 -15.96
CA ASP A 100 -5.72 -23.90 -15.73
C ASP A 100 -5.02 -23.34 -14.48
N LEU A 101 -5.00 -22.02 -14.33
CA LEU A 101 -4.42 -21.35 -13.17
C LEU A 101 -5.16 -21.69 -11.88
N LEU A 102 -6.49 -21.66 -11.87
CA LEU A 102 -7.29 -22.08 -10.72
C LEU A 102 -6.99 -23.51 -10.30
N GLY A 103 -6.68 -24.41 -11.23
CA GLY A 103 -6.31 -25.80 -10.92
C GLY A 103 -4.97 -25.95 -10.18
N ARG A 104 -4.23 -24.86 -9.96
CA ARG A 104 -2.96 -24.83 -9.24
C ARG A 104 -3.11 -24.41 -7.78
N TYR A 105 -4.28 -23.89 -7.39
CA TYR A 105 -4.59 -23.50 -6.02
C TYR A 105 -5.38 -24.61 -5.32
N GLU A 106 -5.17 -24.74 -4.02
CA GLU A 106 -5.98 -25.57 -3.15
C GLU A 106 -7.09 -24.70 -2.55
N TYR A 107 -8.35 -25.15 -2.66
CA TYR A 107 -9.53 -24.50 -2.07
C TYR A 107 -10.67 -25.51 -1.96
N GLU A 108 -11.61 -25.27 -1.03
CA GLU A 108 -12.79 -26.10 -0.85
C GLU A 108 -13.89 -25.74 -1.87
N ASP A 109 -14.41 -24.52 -1.81
CA ASP A 109 -15.45 -24.04 -2.72
C ASP A 109 -15.01 -22.85 -3.58
N LEU A 110 -15.44 -22.85 -4.85
CA LEU A 110 -15.25 -21.72 -5.76
C LEU A 110 -16.51 -20.84 -5.83
N HIS A 111 -16.35 -19.58 -5.42
CA HIS A 111 -17.36 -18.52 -5.55
C HIS A 111 -16.97 -17.57 -6.69
N VAL A 112 -17.86 -17.35 -7.66
CA VAL A 112 -17.55 -16.53 -8.85
C VAL A 112 -18.43 -15.29 -8.88
N VAL A 113 -17.82 -14.10 -8.88
CA VAL A 113 -18.46 -12.85 -9.28
C VAL A 113 -18.24 -12.67 -10.78
N PHE A 114 -19.33 -12.72 -11.56
CA PHE A 114 -19.25 -12.71 -13.01
C PHE A 114 -20.04 -11.57 -13.64
N ALA A 115 -19.41 -10.89 -14.60
CA ALA A 115 -20.08 -10.00 -15.52
C ALA A 115 -19.45 -10.09 -16.91
N ALA A 116 -20.24 -9.94 -17.96
CA ALA A 116 -19.75 -9.91 -19.33
C ALA A 116 -20.40 -8.79 -20.13
N MET A 117 -19.79 -8.44 -21.27
CA MET A 117 -20.42 -7.58 -22.26
C MET A 117 -21.34 -8.43 -23.16
N SER A 118 -22.41 -7.82 -23.68
CA SER A 118 -23.42 -8.51 -24.51
C SER A 118 -22.89 -9.10 -25.83
N ASP A 119 -21.72 -8.64 -26.29
CA ASP A 119 -21.05 -9.14 -27.50
C ASP A 119 -20.14 -10.35 -27.25
N LYS A 120 -19.97 -10.78 -25.99
CA LYS A 120 -19.05 -11.88 -25.63
C LYS A 120 -19.74 -13.23 -25.68
N ALA A 121 -18.96 -14.26 -26.02
CA ALA A 121 -19.35 -15.66 -25.92
C ALA A 121 -19.31 -16.14 -24.45
N TYR A 122 -20.11 -15.52 -23.58
CA TYR A 122 -20.06 -15.78 -22.14
C TYR A 122 -20.49 -17.20 -21.78
N ASP A 123 -21.33 -17.87 -22.59
CA ASP A 123 -21.67 -19.28 -22.39
C ASP A 123 -20.42 -20.18 -22.49
N GLU A 124 -19.57 -19.94 -23.49
CA GLU A 124 -18.31 -20.68 -23.66
C GLU A 124 -17.29 -20.35 -22.57
N MET A 125 -17.28 -19.10 -22.10
CA MET A 125 -16.44 -18.67 -20.99
C MET A 125 -16.83 -19.39 -19.69
N ILE A 126 -18.13 -19.39 -19.37
CA ILE A 126 -18.68 -20.07 -18.18
C ILE A 126 -18.41 -21.57 -18.28
N ALA A 127 -18.63 -22.19 -19.45
CA ALA A 127 -18.35 -23.61 -19.66
C ALA A 127 -16.87 -23.99 -19.48
N SER A 128 -15.95 -23.02 -19.55
CA SER A 128 -14.52 -23.24 -19.33
C SER A 128 -14.12 -23.17 -17.86
N LEU A 129 -14.96 -22.64 -16.97
CA LEU A 129 -14.67 -22.54 -15.54
C LEU A 129 -14.79 -23.92 -14.85
N PRO A 130 -14.10 -24.12 -13.71
CA PRO A 130 -14.34 -25.26 -12.82
C PRO A 130 -15.77 -25.27 -12.27
N ALA A 131 -16.14 -26.32 -11.53
CA ALA A 131 -17.42 -26.36 -10.83
C ALA A 131 -17.54 -25.19 -9.85
N VAL A 132 -18.65 -24.45 -9.93
CA VAL A 132 -18.89 -23.25 -9.10
C VAL A 132 -19.90 -23.57 -8.00
N GLU A 133 -19.56 -23.29 -6.75
CA GLU A 133 -20.49 -23.43 -5.64
C GLU A 133 -21.52 -22.30 -5.68
N ARG A 134 -21.06 -21.04 -5.74
CA ARG A 134 -21.95 -19.86 -5.85
C ARG A 134 -21.50 -18.91 -6.94
N ALA A 135 -22.40 -18.65 -7.88
CA ALA A 135 -22.24 -17.56 -8.85
C ALA A 135 -22.98 -16.30 -8.35
N PHE A 136 -22.30 -15.15 -8.41
CA PHE A 136 -22.86 -13.82 -8.19
C PHE A 136 -22.80 -13.08 -9.53
N VAL A 137 -23.88 -13.18 -10.30
CA VAL A 137 -23.97 -12.52 -11.60
C VAL A 137 -24.40 -11.07 -11.41
N THR A 138 -23.66 -10.18 -12.05
CA THR A 138 -23.79 -8.74 -11.87
C THR A 138 -23.54 -7.98 -13.18
N ARG A 139 -23.66 -6.66 -13.13
CA ARG A 139 -23.51 -5.78 -14.28
C ARG A 139 -22.67 -4.56 -13.89
N PRO A 140 -21.53 -4.29 -14.56
CA PRO A 140 -20.80 -3.03 -14.38
C PRO A 140 -21.60 -1.86 -14.95
N GLN A 141 -21.28 -0.63 -14.54
CA GLN A 141 -21.98 0.59 -14.94
C GLN A 141 -21.66 1.00 -16.39
N LEU A 142 -22.19 0.21 -17.33
CA LEU A 142 -22.01 0.33 -18.77
C LEU A 142 -23.26 -0.12 -19.54
N ASP A 143 -23.60 0.63 -20.58
CA ASP A 143 -24.77 0.35 -21.43
C ASP A 143 -24.63 -0.99 -22.19
N ARG A 144 -23.41 -1.33 -22.62
CA ARG A 144 -23.10 -2.56 -23.37
C ARG A 144 -22.98 -3.82 -22.51
N ALA A 145 -23.04 -3.69 -21.18
CA ALA A 145 -22.99 -4.84 -20.30
C ALA A 145 -24.21 -5.75 -20.53
N GLU A 146 -24.03 -7.05 -20.38
CA GLU A 146 -25.12 -8.02 -20.51
C GLU A 146 -26.13 -7.86 -19.35
N SER A 147 -27.34 -8.38 -19.52
CA SER A 147 -28.34 -8.39 -18.46
C SER A 147 -28.00 -9.46 -17.41
N VAL A 148 -28.28 -9.13 -16.13
CA VAL A 148 -28.08 -10.05 -15.01
C VAL A 148 -28.90 -11.33 -15.20
N ASP A 149 -30.08 -11.24 -15.82
CA ASP A 149 -30.93 -12.42 -16.08
C ASP A 149 -30.34 -13.34 -17.15
N SER A 150 -29.80 -12.80 -18.26
CA SER A 150 -29.12 -13.60 -19.28
C SER A 150 -27.92 -14.34 -18.69
N LEU A 151 -27.11 -13.64 -17.89
CA LEU A 151 -25.95 -14.24 -17.23
C LEU A 151 -26.38 -15.30 -16.20
N ALA A 152 -27.44 -15.04 -15.42
CA ALA A 152 -27.96 -16.01 -14.47
C ALA A 152 -28.43 -17.29 -15.17
N ASP A 153 -29.04 -17.14 -16.35
CA ASP A 153 -29.49 -18.26 -17.17
C ASP A 153 -28.33 -19.07 -17.73
N ALA A 154 -27.23 -18.42 -18.13
CA ALA A 154 -26.01 -19.09 -18.61
C ALA A 154 -25.31 -19.92 -17.52
N PHE A 155 -25.41 -19.52 -16.24
CA PHE A 155 -24.87 -20.29 -15.11
C PHE A 155 -25.74 -21.49 -14.68
N LYS A 156 -26.96 -21.66 -15.23
CA LYS A 156 -27.85 -22.76 -14.84
C LYS A 156 -27.20 -24.11 -15.13
N GLY A 157 -27.04 -24.92 -14.09
CA GLY A 157 -26.42 -26.25 -14.19
C GLY A 157 -24.89 -26.22 -14.21
N HIS A 158 -24.28 -25.04 -14.12
CA HIS A 158 -22.84 -24.87 -13.94
C HIS A 158 -22.47 -24.44 -12.52
N ALA A 159 -23.32 -23.62 -11.88
CA ALA A 159 -23.20 -23.28 -10.47
C ALA A 159 -24.27 -23.96 -9.60
N ALA A 160 -23.94 -24.34 -8.36
CA ALA A 160 -24.91 -24.91 -7.41
C ALA A 160 -25.97 -23.87 -7.00
N THR A 161 -25.53 -22.63 -6.76
CA THR A 161 -26.43 -21.48 -6.52
C THR A 161 -26.09 -20.30 -7.42
N VAL A 162 -27.11 -19.64 -7.98
CA VAL A 162 -26.97 -18.43 -8.82
C VAL A 162 -27.67 -17.25 -8.16
N ASN A 163 -26.89 -16.25 -7.78
CA ASN A 163 -27.32 -15.02 -7.13
C ASN A 163 -27.30 -13.86 -8.14
N ARG A 164 -28.44 -13.17 -8.28
CA ARG A 164 -28.55 -11.96 -9.09
C ARG A 164 -28.25 -10.76 -8.20
N VAL A 165 -27.25 -9.97 -8.56
CA VAL A 165 -26.80 -8.84 -7.75
C VAL A 165 -26.76 -7.56 -8.61
N PRO A 166 -27.25 -6.42 -8.12
CA PRO A 166 -27.45 -5.23 -8.96
C PRO A 166 -26.16 -4.46 -9.28
N SER A 167 -25.11 -4.58 -8.47
CA SER A 167 -23.83 -3.91 -8.70
C SER A 167 -22.64 -4.83 -8.44
N VAL A 168 -21.49 -4.47 -9.01
CA VAL A 168 -20.25 -5.25 -8.85
C VAL A 168 -19.77 -5.22 -7.40
N ALA A 169 -19.73 -4.04 -6.79
CA ALA A 169 -19.27 -3.87 -5.40
C ALA A 169 -20.10 -4.71 -4.41
N GLU A 170 -21.42 -4.78 -4.60
CA GLU A 170 -22.28 -5.63 -3.77
C GLU A 170 -22.08 -7.12 -4.04
N ALA A 171 -21.78 -7.50 -5.29
CA ALA A 171 -21.53 -8.91 -5.64
C ALA A 171 -20.25 -9.41 -4.97
N VAL A 172 -19.18 -8.60 -5.01
CA VAL A 172 -17.91 -8.86 -4.32
C VAL A 172 -18.12 -8.99 -2.81
N ASP A 173 -18.79 -8.02 -2.20
CA ASP A 173 -19.03 -8.03 -0.75
C ASP A 173 -19.85 -9.25 -0.30
N ARG A 174 -20.88 -9.63 -1.08
CA ARG A 174 -21.69 -10.81 -0.80
C ARG A 174 -20.95 -12.14 -1.04
N ALA A 175 -20.00 -12.17 -1.96
CA ALA A 175 -19.16 -13.34 -2.23
C ALA A 175 -18.18 -13.56 -1.08
N ILE A 176 -17.41 -12.53 -0.70
CA ILE A 176 -16.46 -12.58 0.42
C ILE A 176 -17.17 -12.95 1.73
N ARG A 177 -18.29 -12.32 2.07
CA ARG A 177 -19.04 -12.63 3.30
C ARG A 177 -19.62 -14.04 3.38
N ARG A 178 -19.71 -14.75 2.25
CA ARG A 178 -20.25 -16.11 2.17
C ARG A 178 -19.17 -17.17 2.05
N ALA A 179 -17.96 -16.76 1.72
CA ALA A 179 -16.81 -17.64 1.62
C ALA A 179 -16.28 -17.93 3.03
N GLU A 180 -15.84 -19.16 3.24
CA GLU A 180 -15.05 -19.59 4.40
C GLU A 180 -13.56 -19.31 4.14
N GLU A 181 -12.69 -19.47 5.14
CA GLU A 181 -11.25 -19.15 5.02
C GLU A 181 -10.57 -19.93 3.88
N ASP A 182 -10.89 -21.22 3.74
CA ASP A 182 -10.34 -22.12 2.73
C ASP A 182 -11.06 -22.05 1.35
N ASP A 183 -11.95 -21.06 1.16
CA ASP A 183 -12.68 -20.85 -0.09
C ASP A 183 -11.96 -19.91 -1.05
N PHE A 184 -12.30 -20.01 -2.34
CA PHE A 184 -11.77 -19.17 -3.39
C PHE A 184 -12.84 -18.24 -3.98
N VAL A 185 -12.60 -16.94 -3.97
CA VAL A 185 -13.46 -15.92 -4.57
C VAL A 185 -12.81 -15.36 -5.84
N LEU A 186 -13.45 -15.60 -6.98
CA LEU A 186 -12.98 -15.15 -8.28
C LEU A 186 -13.88 -14.05 -8.85
N VAL A 187 -13.32 -12.88 -9.14
CA VAL A 187 -13.99 -11.83 -9.92
C VAL A 187 -13.51 -11.89 -11.37
N THR A 188 -14.40 -12.22 -12.32
CA THR A 188 -13.99 -12.42 -13.72
C THR A 188 -15.04 -12.02 -14.77
N GLY A 189 -14.67 -12.19 -16.05
CA GLY A 189 -15.51 -11.96 -17.23
C GLY A 189 -15.29 -10.59 -17.87
N SER A 190 -15.47 -9.50 -17.14
CA SER A 190 -15.41 -8.14 -17.68
C SER A 190 -14.26 -7.37 -17.05
N LEU A 191 -13.37 -6.81 -17.88
CA LEU A 191 -12.34 -5.89 -17.42
C LEU A 191 -12.92 -4.68 -16.67
N TYR A 192 -14.11 -4.24 -17.06
CA TYR A 192 -14.79 -3.17 -16.34
C TYR A 192 -15.23 -3.64 -14.96
N ALA A 193 -15.83 -4.84 -14.85
CA ALA A 193 -16.24 -5.36 -13.55
C ALA A 193 -15.04 -5.62 -12.64
N VAL A 194 -13.94 -6.14 -13.18
CA VAL A 194 -12.68 -6.29 -12.45
C VAL A 194 -12.18 -4.93 -11.94
N ALA A 195 -12.19 -3.90 -12.77
CA ALA A 195 -11.84 -2.54 -12.34
C ALA A 195 -12.81 -2.00 -11.26
N GLU A 196 -14.12 -2.23 -11.38
CA GLU A 196 -15.08 -1.79 -10.36
C GLU A 196 -14.94 -2.56 -9.04
N ALA A 197 -14.57 -3.84 -9.09
CA ALA A 197 -14.32 -4.65 -7.91
C ALA A 197 -13.05 -4.19 -7.19
N ARG A 198 -11.99 -3.90 -7.96
CA ARG A 198 -10.69 -3.47 -7.44
C ARG A 198 -10.78 -2.21 -6.58
N ASP A 199 -11.77 -1.35 -6.84
CA ASP A 199 -12.07 -0.16 -6.04
C ASP A 199 -12.19 -0.45 -4.53
N ARG A 200 -12.61 -1.66 -4.15
CA ARG A 200 -12.68 -2.07 -2.74
C ARG A 200 -11.33 -1.98 -2.02
N TRP A 201 -10.24 -2.34 -2.68
CA TRP A 201 -8.90 -2.38 -2.07
C TRP A 201 -8.11 -1.10 -2.26
N THR A 202 -8.42 -0.32 -3.31
CA THR A 202 -7.62 0.85 -3.69
C THR A 202 -8.27 2.18 -3.30
N ARG A 203 -9.59 2.21 -3.10
CA ARG A 203 -10.28 3.43 -2.68
C ARG A 203 -10.44 3.50 -1.18
N GLN A 204 -10.11 4.67 -0.67
CA GLN A 204 -10.03 4.91 0.76
C GLN A 204 -11.06 5.96 1.19
N VAL A 205 -11.52 5.84 2.43
CA VAL A 205 -12.18 6.90 3.18
C VAL A 205 -11.10 7.67 3.94
N VAL A 206 -10.77 8.85 3.44
CA VAL A 206 -9.63 9.66 3.86
C VAL A 206 -10.10 10.68 4.91
N PRO A 207 -9.59 10.65 6.15
CA PRO A 207 -9.83 11.72 7.11
C PRO A 207 -9.18 13.02 6.62
N LYS A 208 -9.84 14.16 6.80
CA LYS A 208 -9.29 15.47 6.47
C LYS A 208 -9.13 16.27 7.75
N ASP A 209 -7.88 16.56 8.11
CA ASP A 209 -7.54 17.32 9.32
C ASP A 209 -8.00 18.78 9.25
N ARG A 210 -8.25 19.31 8.04
CA ARG A 210 -8.84 20.63 7.78
C ARG A 210 -9.67 20.65 6.50
N VAL A 211 -10.76 21.41 6.49
CA VAL A 211 -11.46 21.75 5.24
C VAL A 211 -10.52 22.60 4.37
N PRO A 212 -10.19 22.20 3.13
CA PRO A 212 -9.31 23.00 2.28
C PRO A 212 -9.90 24.41 2.07
N PRO A 213 -9.08 25.49 2.01
CA PRO A 213 -9.57 26.87 1.92
C PRO A 213 -10.29 27.26 0.62
N ARG A 214 -10.73 26.29 -0.22
CA ARG A 214 -11.24 26.55 -1.57
C ARG A 214 -12.74 26.29 -1.79
N ALA A 215 -13.51 25.99 -0.75
CA ALA A 215 -14.97 25.81 -0.86
C ALA A 215 -15.82 26.98 -0.33
N THR A 216 -15.23 28.11 0.10
CA THR A 216 -16.02 29.30 0.48
C THR A 216 -16.27 30.20 -0.72
N ASN A 217 -17.13 29.76 -1.64
CA ASN A 217 -17.84 30.68 -2.51
C ASN A 217 -19.34 30.59 -2.20
N ARG A 218 -19.79 31.57 -1.41
CA ARG A 218 -21.17 32.05 -1.25
C ARG A 218 -22.25 31.00 -0.95
N SER A 219 -22.56 30.86 0.34
CA SER A 219 -23.94 30.70 0.77
C SER A 219 -24.16 31.50 2.06
N GLU A 220 -25.36 32.05 2.16
CA GLU A 220 -25.78 33.11 3.04
C GLU A 220 -25.74 32.70 4.52
N GLU A 221 -25.38 33.65 5.38
CA GLU A 221 -25.53 33.58 6.82
C GLU A 221 -26.95 33.10 7.17
N THR A 222 -27.07 31.83 7.57
CA THR A 222 -28.29 31.35 8.21
C THR A 222 -28.14 31.66 9.70
N GLU A 223 -28.62 32.84 10.10
CA GLU A 223 -28.85 33.18 11.51
C GLU A 223 -29.87 32.19 12.09
N GLY A 224 -29.43 31.25 12.92
CA GLY A 224 -30.36 30.32 13.59
C GLY A 224 -29.78 29.12 14.34
N ALA A 225 -28.46 28.98 14.50
CA ALA A 225 -27.90 27.88 15.30
C ALA A 225 -27.95 28.22 16.80
N SER A 226 -28.74 27.43 17.53
CA SER A 226 -28.88 27.45 18.99
C SER A 226 -27.55 27.32 19.73
N GLU A 227 -27.43 28.02 20.86
CA GLU A 227 -26.25 28.08 21.75
C GLU A 227 -25.82 26.74 22.40
N GLU A 228 -26.39 25.60 21.99
CA GLU A 228 -26.13 24.27 22.57
C GLU A 228 -25.05 23.46 21.83
N ALA A 229 -24.51 23.93 20.70
CA ALA A 229 -23.47 23.23 19.92
C ALA A 229 -22.04 23.76 20.15
N ARG A 230 -21.73 24.21 21.37
CA ARG A 230 -20.33 24.54 21.74
C ARG A 230 -19.63 23.27 22.22
N GLY A 231 -18.86 22.62 21.34
CA GLY A 231 -17.80 21.73 21.82
C GLY A 231 -17.38 20.52 20.97
N VAL A 232 -17.90 20.30 19.76
CA VAL A 232 -17.42 19.20 18.90
C VAL A 232 -17.07 19.77 17.53
N GLU A 233 -15.78 19.83 17.20
CA GLU A 233 -15.36 20.14 15.84
C GLU A 233 -15.86 19.04 14.90
N PRO A 234 -16.51 19.39 13.77
CA PRO A 234 -17.00 18.40 12.84
C PRO A 234 -15.80 17.66 12.22
N SER A 235 -15.90 16.34 12.16
CA SER A 235 -14.94 15.51 11.43
C SER A 235 -15.27 15.55 9.94
N VAL A 236 -14.23 15.60 9.11
CA VAL A 236 -14.37 15.67 7.65
C VAL A 236 -13.72 14.44 7.05
N PHE A 237 -14.43 13.79 6.14
CA PHE A 237 -13.97 12.64 5.38
C PHE A 237 -14.14 12.87 3.90
N GLU A 238 -13.22 12.35 3.12
CA GLU A 238 -13.27 12.37 1.67
C GLU A 238 -13.16 10.96 1.11
N THR A 239 -13.90 10.68 0.05
CA THR A 239 -13.77 9.45 -0.70
C THR A 239 -14.26 9.63 -2.14
N PHE A 240 -14.01 8.63 -2.99
CA PHE A 240 -14.52 8.60 -4.36
C PHE A 240 -15.48 7.43 -4.51
N LEU A 241 -16.72 7.75 -4.87
CA LEU A 241 -17.79 6.76 -5.00
C LEU A 241 -18.36 6.80 -6.42
N ARG A 242 -18.94 5.68 -6.84
CA ARG A 242 -19.76 5.66 -8.06
C ARG A 242 -21.01 6.51 -7.85
N HIS A 243 -21.62 6.96 -8.94
CA HIS A 243 -22.70 7.94 -8.87
C HIS A 243 -23.88 7.51 -7.97
N ASP A 244 -24.33 6.27 -8.10
CA ASP A 244 -25.41 5.65 -7.30
C ASP A 244 -25.03 5.47 -5.83
N GLN A 245 -23.80 5.04 -5.56
CA GLN A 245 -23.21 4.96 -4.22
C GLN A 245 -23.18 6.35 -3.57
N ALA A 246 -22.69 7.35 -4.30
CA ALA A 246 -22.60 8.72 -3.83
C ALA A 246 -23.99 9.33 -3.56
N GLU A 247 -25.01 9.02 -4.37
CA GLU A 247 -26.38 9.52 -4.18
C GLU A 247 -26.95 8.94 -2.91
N THR A 248 -26.82 7.63 -2.75
CA THR A 248 -27.26 6.92 -1.55
C THR A 248 -26.55 7.46 -0.31
N VAL A 249 -25.23 7.63 -0.32
CA VAL A 249 -24.49 8.17 0.82
C VAL A 249 -24.95 9.59 1.18
N ALA A 250 -25.15 10.46 0.19
CA ALA A 250 -25.63 11.82 0.43
C ALA A 250 -27.03 11.82 1.08
N GLU A 251 -27.98 11.08 0.50
CA GLU A 251 -29.34 10.97 1.03
C GLU A 251 -29.35 10.43 2.48
N ARG A 252 -28.54 9.40 2.76
CA ARG A 252 -28.47 8.81 4.10
C ARG A 252 -27.80 9.72 5.12
N PHE A 253 -26.79 10.48 4.71
CA PHE A 253 -26.07 11.36 5.63
C PHE A 253 -26.88 12.61 5.96
N GLU A 254 -27.53 13.22 4.97
CA GLU A 254 -28.44 14.34 5.17
C GLU A 254 -29.62 13.95 6.08
N ALA A 255 -30.12 12.72 5.96
CA ALA A 255 -31.20 12.21 6.83
C ALA A 255 -30.81 12.11 8.32
N VAL A 256 -29.52 12.05 8.65
CA VAL A 256 -29.02 12.03 10.03
C VAL A 256 -28.45 13.37 10.49
N GLY A 257 -28.58 14.43 9.68
CA GLY A 257 -28.13 15.79 10.00
C GLY A 257 -26.73 16.15 9.49
N GLY A 258 -26.02 15.22 8.85
CA GLY A 258 -24.71 15.45 8.28
C GLY A 258 -24.74 16.25 6.98
N THR A 259 -23.59 16.81 6.61
CA THR A 259 -23.41 17.54 5.34
C THR A 259 -22.62 16.69 4.35
N CYS A 260 -23.17 16.47 3.16
CA CYS A 260 -22.49 15.78 2.07
C CYS A 260 -22.31 16.72 0.87
N VAL A 261 -21.09 16.84 0.35
CA VAL A 261 -20.80 17.55 -0.90
C VAL A 261 -20.34 16.53 -1.94
N ARG A 262 -20.92 16.60 -3.13
CA ARG A 262 -20.60 15.74 -4.28
C ARG A 262 -20.08 16.57 -5.44
N SER A 263 -19.03 16.11 -6.12
CA SER A 263 -18.53 16.71 -7.35
C SER A 263 -18.01 15.66 -8.31
N SER A 264 -18.51 15.67 -9.54
CA SER A 264 -17.93 14.89 -10.66
C SER A 264 -16.81 15.64 -11.39
N ALA A 265 -16.65 16.94 -11.14
CA ALA A 265 -15.67 17.77 -11.83
C ALA A 265 -14.23 17.43 -11.38
N GLY A 266 -13.34 17.18 -12.35
CA GLY A 266 -11.94 16.88 -12.10
C GLY A 266 -11.70 15.51 -11.47
N THR A 267 -12.65 14.58 -11.59
CA THR A 267 -12.54 13.23 -11.05
C THR A 267 -12.33 12.19 -12.17
N PRO A 268 -11.83 10.98 -11.85
CA PRO A 268 -11.79 9.88 -12.79
C PRO A 268 -13.19 9.58 -13.37
N GLU A 269 -13.24 9.08 -14.61
CA GLU A 269 -14.50 8.83 -15.31
C GLU A 269 -15.44 7.96 -14.45
N LYS A 270 -16.70 8.41 -14.28
CA LYS A 270 -17.80 7.72 -13.56
C LYS A 270 -17.70 7.71 -12.03
N LEU A 271 -16.86 8.55 -11.45
CA LEU A 271 -16.80 8.75 -10.00
C LEU A 271 -17.27 10.14 -9.62
N ASP A 272 -17.81 10.24 -8.41
CA ASP A 272 -18.06 11.48 -7.71
C ASP A 272 -17.07 11.55 -6.53
N ARG A 273 -16.40 12.70 -6.39
CA ARG A 273 -15.72 13.07 -5.14
C ARG A 273 -16.79 13.37 -4.11
N VAL A 274 -16.74 12.70 -2.97
CA VAL A 274 -17.70 12.80 -1.88
C VAL A 274 -16.98 13.31 -0.64
N VAL A 275 -17.42 14.46 -0.12
CA VAL A 275 -16.92 15.04 1.13
C VAL A 275 -18.04 14.99 2.17
N LEU A 276 -17.78 14.32 3.27
CA LEU A 276 -18.68 14.14 4.40
C LEU A 276 -18.19 15.02 5.54
N SER A 277 -19.04 15.91 6.06
CA SER A 277 -18.76 16.73 7.23
C SER A 277 -19.87 16.58 8.27
N GLY A 278 -19.52 16.19 9.49
CA GLY A 278 -20.45 16.02 10.59
C GLY A 278 -19.76 15.60 11.89
N SER A 279 -20.54 15.54 12.97
CA SER A 279 -20.06 15.01 14.25
C SER A 279 -19.77 13.51 14.17
N ALA A 280 -18.95 13.00 15.09
CA ALA A 280 -18.66 11.57 15.18
C ALA A 280 -19.94 10.71 15.34
N THR A 281 -20.97 11.24 16.01
CA THR A 281 -22.26 10.54 16.18
C THR A 281 -23.00 10.43 14.85
N GLU A 282 -23.06 11.51 14.07
CA GLU A 282 -23.71 11.51 12.75
C GLU A 282 -22.98 10.58 11.78
N LEU A 283 -21.64 10.58 11.79
CA LEU A 283 -20.84 9.70 10.93
C LEU A 283 -20.96 8.23 11.31
N ARG A 284 -21.02 7.89 12.61
CA ARG A 284 -21.34 6.52 13.07
C ARG A 284 -22.75 6.10 12.67
N SER A 285 -23.72 7.02 12.75
CA SER A 285 -25.09 6.79 12.31
C SER A 285 -25.16 6.52 10.80
N LEU A 286 -24.43 7.33 10.00
CA LEU A 286 -24.25 7.08 8.58
C LEU A 286 -23.70 5.67 8.33
N ALA A 287 -22.59 5.30 8.97
CA ALA A 287 -22.00 3.97 8.81
C ALA A 287 -23.05 2.87 9.09
N GLY A 288 -23.84 2.98 10.16
CA GLY A 288 -24.95 2.06 10.45
C GLY A 288 -26.00 1.97 9.35
N HIS A 289 -26.36 3.11 8.74
CA HIS A 289 -27.29 3.11 7.61
C HIS A 289 -26.72 2.53 6.31
N LEU A 290 -25.39 2.50 6.17
CA LEU A 290 -24.71 2.00 4.98
C LEU A 290 -24.51 0.47 4.98
N ASP A 291 -24.56 -0.20 6.14
CA ASP A 291 -24.33 -1.65 6.25
C ASP A 291 -25.25 -2.50 5.37
N ASP A 292 -26.52 -2.10 5.28
CA ASP A 292 -27.56 -2.81 4.54
C ASP A 292 -28.11 -1.99 3.34
N ALA A 293 -27.43 -0.90 2.98
CA ALA A 293 -27.86 -0.02 1.88
C ALA A 293 -27.72 -0.65 0.48
N GLY A 294 -27.03 -1.80 0.37
CA GLY A 294 -26.64 -2.40 -0.90
C GLY A 294 -25.49 -1.63 -1.55
N LEU A 295 -25.26 -1.87 -2.85
CA LEU A 295 -24.24 -1.19 -3.66
C LEU A 295 -22.78 -1.36 -3.17
N GLY A 296 -22.52 -2.27 -2.23
CA GLY A 296 -21.21 -2.44 -1.59
C GLY A 296 -20.85 -1.36 -0.55
N LEU A 297 -21.82 -0.53 -0.14
CA LEU A 297 -21.60 0.58 0.80
C LEU A 297 -21.22 0.13 2.22
N ALA A 298 -21.44 -1.14 2.56
CA ALA A 298 -21.03 -1.69 3.84
C ALA A 298 -19.50 -1.69 4.03
N HIS A 299 -18.74 -1.79 2.94
CA HIS A 299 -17.28 -1.65 3.01
C HIS A 299 -16.87 -0.20 3.33
N VAL A 300 -17.54 0.79 2.72
CA VAL A 300 -17.35 2.22 3.04
C VAL A 300 -17.70 2.48 4.51
N ALA A 301 -18.77 1.87 5.02
CA ALA A 301 -19.15 1.94 6.42
C ALA A 301 -18.05 1.40 7.35
N THR A 302 -17.45 0.27 6.98
CA THR A 302 -16.35 -0.37 7.72
C THR A 302 -15.13 0.56 7.78
N GLN A 303 -14.71 1.10 6.63
CA GLN A 303 -13.61 2.05 6.58
C GLN A 303 -13.91 3.29 7.43
N LEU A 304 -15.13 3.87 7.31
CA LEU A 304 -15.51 5.05 8.08
C LEU A 304 -15.45 4.80 9.59
N ARG A 305 -15.93 3.65 10.08
CA ARG A 305 -15.82 3.29 11.51
C ARG A 305 -14.38 3.16 11.95
N ALA A 306 -13.56 2.44 11.20
CA ALA A 306 -12.13 2.27 11.51
C ALA A 306 -11.41 3.61 11.64
N ARG A 307 -11.79 4.64 10.88
CA ARG A 307 -11.22 5.99 11.01
C ARG A 307 -11.79 6.80 12.17
N LEU A 308 -13.04 6.57 12.55
CA LEU A 308 -13.71 7.26 13.66
C LEU A 308 -13.31 6.71 15.03
N ASP A 309 -13.03 5.42 15.11
CA ASP A 309 -12.65 4.75 16.36
C ASP A 309 -11.18 4.97 16.71
N GLY A 310 -10.37 5.46 15.76
CA GLY A 310 -8.91 5.37 15.83
C GLY A 310 -8.45 3.93 15.65
N SER A 311 -7.18 3.69 15.32
CA SER A 311 -6.65 2.32 15.37
C SER A 311 -6.84 1.80 16.80
N SER A 312 -7.73 0.83 16.98
CA SER A 312 -8.02 0.23 18.30
C SER A 312 -6.98 -0.83 18.67
N THR A 313 -5.79 -0.81 18.05
CA THR A 313 -4.68 -1.64 18.49
C THR A 313 -4.34 -1.23 19.92
N THR A 314 -4.47 -2.18 20.84
CA THR A 314 -4.28 -1.98 22.28
C THR A 314 -2.84 -1.60 22.69
N SER A 315 -1.93 -1.52 21.71
CA SER A 315 -0.61 -0.88 21.77
C SER A 315 -0.27 -0.35 20.37
N GLY A 316 0.40 0.80 20.26
CA GLY A 316 0.92 1.30 18.98
C GLY A 316 2.05 0.41 18.41
N PRO A 317 2.64 0.78 17.26
CA PRO A 317 3.77 0.02 16.71
C PRO A 317 4.88 -0.11 17.76
N PHE A 318 5.54 -1.26 17.77
CA PHE A 318 6.61 -1.59 18.73
C PHE A 318 6.19 -1.64 20.20
N GLY A 319 4.88 -1.73 20.48
CA GLY A 319 4.37 -1.79 21.85
C GLY A 319 4.33 -0.44 22.56
N VAL A 320 4.48 0.67 21.83
CA VAL A 320 4.51 2.03 22.36
C VAL A 320 3.13 2.66 22.29
N ASP A 321 2.68 3.27 23.39
CA ASP A 321 1.49 4.11 23.39
C ASP A 321 1.85 5.51 22.89
N GLY A 322 1.29 5.92 21.75
CA GLY A 322 1.57 7.21 21.11
C GLY A 322 2.64 7.11 20.00
N THR A 323 3.41 8.19 19.81
CA THR A 323 4.44 8.26 18.75
C THR A 323 5.75 7.66 19.24
N ALA A 324 6.22 6.59 18.60
CA ALA A 324 7.52 5.98 18.88
C ALA A 324 8.68 6.78 18.25
N VAL A 325 9.84 6.75 18.89
CA VAL A 325 11.08 7.38 18.40
C VAL A 325 12.03 6.32 17.85
N MET A 326 12.23 6.33 16.54
CA MET A 326 13.21 5.47 15.86
C MET A 326 14.54 6.21 15.68
N GLY A 327 15.59 5.75 16.35
CA GLY A 327 16.93 6.33 16.32
C GLY A 327 17.78 5.84 15.15
N ILE A 328 18.38 6.76 14.39
CA ILE A 328 19.20 6.43 13.22
C ILE A 328 20.65 6.10 13.63
N LEU A 329 21.08 4.86 13.39
CA LEU A 329 22.46 4.38 13.59
C LEU A 329 23.12 4.07 12.24
N ASN A 330 23.93 4.99 11.72
CA ASN A 330 24.67 4.77 10.48
C ASN A 330 26.00 4.05 10.75
N VAL A 331 26.19 2.87 10.17
CA VAL A 331 27.39 2.03 10.29
C VAL A 331 28.27 2.14 9.04
N THR A 332 28.56 3.38 8.65
CA THR A 332 29.43 3.68 7.50
C THR A 332 30.86 3.98 7.95
N PRO A 333 31.90 3.72 7.12
CA PRO A 333 33.30 3.99 7.47
C PRO A 333 33.55 5.43 7.89
N ASP A 334 32.79 6.38 7.34
CA ASP A 334 32.91 7.80 7.67
C ASP A 334 32.33 8.18 9.04
N SER A 335 31.58 7.28 9.69
CA SER A 335 30.91 7.55 10.97
C SER A 335 31.79 7.24 12.19
N PHE A 336 32.85 6.44 12.02
CA PHE A 336 33.71 5.95 13.11
C PHE A 336 35.21 6.04 12.72
N HIS A 337 35.69 7.26 12.46
CA HIS A 337 36.97 7.51 11.76
C HIS A 337 38.27 7.30 12.58
N ASP A 338 38.23 6.80 13.82
CA ASP A 338 39.41 6.79 14.72
C ASP A 338 39.92 5.40 15.17
N GLY A 339 39.34 4.28 14.70
CA GLY A 339 39.69 2.92 15.18
C GLY A 339 39.64 1.81 14.11
N GLY A 340 40.08 0.58 14.46
CA GLY A 340 39.97 -0.61 13.62
C GLY A 340 38.52 -1.16 13.54
N GLU A 341 38.29 -2.27 12.83
CA GLU A 341 36.95 -2.87 12.65
C GLU A 341 36.24 -3.19 13.99
N TYR A 342 36.96 -3.71 14.97
CA TYR A 342 36.43 -3.97 16.32
C TYR A 342 36.06 -2.67 17.06
N ASP A 343 36.86 -1.60 16.91
CA ASP A 343 36.58 -0.32 17.55
C ASP A 343 35.32 0.34 16.95
N ALA A 344 35.03 0.09 15.66
CA ALA A 344 33.84 0.59 14.99
C ALA A 344 32.56 -0.15 15.41
N LEU A 345 32.64 -1.48 15.60
CA LEU A 345 31.53 -2.28 16.14
C LEU A 345 31.19 -1.86 17.57
N ASP A 346 32.19 -1.84 18.46
CA ASP A 346 32.00 -1.44 19.86
C ASP A 346 31.40 -0.03 19.97
N ALA A 347 31.87 0.90 19.14
CA ALA A 347 31.34 2.26 19.09
C ALA A 347 29.90 2.34 18.55
N ALA A 348 29.53 1.49 17.59
CA ALA A 348 28.16 1.42 17.09
C ALA A 348 27.20 0.88 18.16
N VAL A 349 27.63 -0.15 18.91
CA VAL A 349 26.86 -0.73 20.02
C VAL A 349 26.71 0.28 21.16
N GLU A 350 27.79 0.91 21.61
CA GLU A 350 27.75 1.95 22.64
C GLU A 350 26.80 3.08 22.23
N ARG A 351 26.85 3.49 20.95
CA ARG A 351 25.97 4.53 20.43
C ARG A 351 24.50 4.11 20.42
N ALA A 352 24.19 2.85 20.11
CA ALA A 352 22.82 2.33 20.18
C ALA A 352 22.31 2.32 21.63
N GLU A 353 23.13 1.85 22.59
CA GLU A 353 22.81 1.88 24.02
C GLU A 353 22.54 3.31 24.51
N GLU A 354 23.32 4.29 24.06
CA GLU A 354 23.07 5.70 24.34
C GLU A 354 21.73 6.19 23.77
N MET A 355 21.35 5.77 22.56
CA MET A 355 20.06 6.12 21.95
C MET A 355 18.90 5.53 22.76
N VAL A 356 18.99 4.26 23.16
CA VAL A 356 17.98 3.61 24.00
C VAL A 356 17.86 4.32 25.35
N ALA A 357 18.99 4.62 26.00
CA ALA A 357 18.99 5.39 27.24
C ALA A 357 18.42 6.81 27.10
N ALA A 358 18.52 7.41 25.91
CA ALA A 358 17.92 8.70 25.57
C ALA A 358 16.42 8.63 25.26
N GLY A 359 15.86 7.42 25.11
CA GLY A 359 14.45 7.16 24.82
C GLY A 359 14.16 6.87 23.36
N ALA A 360 15.08 6.21 22.64
CA ALA A 360 14.72 5.52 21.40
C ALA A 360 13.89 4.28 21.74
N ASP A 361 12.79 4.11 21.03
CA ASP A 361 11.92 2.93 21.12
C ASP A 361 12.29 1.88 20.06
N VAL A 362 13.04 2.28 19.02
CA VAL A 362 13.58 1.42 17.96
C VAL A 362 14.95 1.95 17.54
N VAL A 363 15.88 1.06 17.21
CA VAL A 363 17.18 1.43 16.60
C VAL A 363 17.19 1.00 15.14
N ASP A 364 17.48 1.92 14.23
CA ASP A 364 17.50 1.69 12.79
C ASP A 364 18.93 1.73 12.24
N VAL A 365 19.44 0.58 11.84
CA VAL A 365 20.84 0.33 11.46
C VAL A 365 20.99 0.43 9.94
N GLY A 366 21.81 1.36 9.47
CA GLY A 366 22.04 1.59 8.02
C GLY A 366 23.51 1.44 7.62
N GLY A 367 23.80 0.53 6.68
CA GLY A 367 25.15 0.29 6.15
C GLY A 367 25.49 1.05 4.85
N GLU A 368 24.48 1.64 4.21
CA GLU A 368 24.57 2.41 2.97
C GLU A 368 24.01 3.83 3.18
N SER A 369 24.76 4.85 2.71
CA SER A 369 24.26 6.23 2.75
C SER A 369 23.24 6.46 1.64
N THR A 370 22.04 6.91 1.99
CA THR A 370 20.97 7.27 1.05
C THR A 370 21.03 8.74 0.60
N ARG A 371 22.08 9.47 0.98
CA ARG A 371 22.27 10.88 0.64
C ARG A 371 22.52 11.07 -0.86
N PRO A 372 22.15 12.22 -1.45
CA PRO A 372 22.42 12.52 -2.85
C PRO A 372 23.91 12.37 -3.20
N GLY A 373 24.20 11.62 -4.26
CA GLY A 373 25.57 11.43 -4.78
C GLY A 373 26.43 10.39 -4.04
N ALA A 374 25.86 9.61 -3.11
CA ALA A 374 26.56 8.47 -2.51
C ALA A 374 26.72 7.32 -3.53
N ASP A 375 27.90 6.71 -3.57
CA ASP A 375 28.16 5.54 -4.40
C ASP A 375 27.43 4.30 -3.83
N PRO A 376 26.76 3.50 -4.66
CA PRO A 376 26.16 2.25 -4.22
C PRO A 376 27.17 1.31 -3.56
N VAL A 377 26.81 0.74 -2.41
CA VAL A 377 27.64 -0.21 -1.68
C VAL A 377 27.35 -1.65 -2.20
N PRO A 378 28.36 -2.49 -2.48
CA PRO A 378 28.13 -3.90 -2.81
C PRO A 378 27.40 -4.65 -1.68
N VAL A 379 26.54 -5.62 -2.03
CA VAL A 379 25.75 -6.42 -1.07
C VAL A 379 26.61 -6.95 0.08
N GLU A 380 27.67 -7.71 -0.22
CA GLU A 380 28.55 -8.30 0.80
C GLU A 380 29.15 -7.25 1.75
N THR A 381 29.52 -6.08 1.21
CA THR A 381 30.11 -5.00 2.01
C THR A 381 29.09 -4.35 2.94
N GLU A 382 27.82 -4.29 2.54
CA GLU A 382 26.75 -3.82 3.41
C GLU A 382 26.44 -4.85 4.50
N ILE A 383 26.36 -6.14 4.15
CA ILE A 383 26.22 -7.26 5.09
C ILE A 383 27.32 -7.21 6.15
N ASP A 384 28.59 -7.13 5.74
CA ASP A 384 29.75 -7.06 6.64
C ASP A 384 29.70 -5.87 7.62
N ARG A 385 28.96 -4.81 7.29
CA ARG A 385 28.76 -3.63 8.16
C ARG A 385 27.59 -3.79 9.11
N VAL A 386 26.46 -4.27 8.61
CA VAL A 386 25.19 -4.25 9.38
C VAL A 386 25.03 -5.49 10.24
N VAL A 387 25.37 -6.68 9.73
CA VAL A 387 25.07 -7.95 10.42
C VAL A 387 25.73 -8.04 11.80
N PRO A 388 27.05 -7.78 11.96
CA PRO A 388 27.67 -7.87 13.27
C PRO A 388 27.07 -6.91 14.31
N VAL A 389 26.62 -5.73 13.85
CA VAL A 389 25.96 -4.75 14.72
C VAL A 389 24.57 -5.25 15.11
N VAL A 390 23.78 -5.72 14.15
CA VAL A 390 22.44 -6.29 14.41
C VAL A 390 22.52 -7.47 15.38
N GLU A 391 23.49 -8.38 15.22
CA GLU A 391 23.66 -9.52 16.13
C GLU A 391 23.85 -9.08 17.59
N GLU A 392 24.70 -8.08 17.85
CA GLU A 392 24.91 -7.56 19.21
C GLU A 392 23.67 -6.81 19.75
N LEU A 393 23.00 -6.03 18.88
CA LEU A 393 21.83 -5.25 19.25
C LEU A 393 20.56 -6.09 19.43
N SER A 394 20.49 -7.30 18.88
CA SER A 394 19.35 -8.24 19.03
C SER A 394 19.03 -8.57 20.50
N SER A 395 19.97 -8.31 21.41
CA SER A 395 19.82 -8.52 22.85
C SER A 395 19.26 -7.32 23.61
N LEU A 396 19.05 -6.18 22.95
CA LEU A 396 18.46 -4.97 23.55
C LEU A 396 16.95 -5.14 23.80
N ASP A 397 16.43 -4.34 24.72
CA ASP A 397 15.00 -4.33 25.07
C ASP A 397 14.12 -3.58 24.04
N VAL A 398 14.68 -3.18 22.90
CA VAL A 398 13.99 -2.44 21.83
C VAL A 398 14.16 -3.16 20.49
N PRO A 399 13.16 -3.10 19.58
CA PRO A 399 13.30 -3.67 18.25
C PRO A 399 14.45 -3.05 17.45
N VAL A 400 15.05 -3.87 16.58
CA VAL A 400 16.11 -3.46 15.64
C VAL A 400 15.55 -3.45 14.22
N SER A 401 15.65 -2.29 13.57
CA SER A 401 15.34 -2.10 12.16
C SER A 401 16.62 -2.10 11.33
N VAL A 402 16.57 -2.65 10.12
CA VAL A 402 17.65 -2.54 9.12
C VAL A 402 17.22 -1.61 7.97
N ASP A 403 17.93 -0.50 7.76
CA ASP A 403 17.74 0.43 6.64
C ASP A 403 18.51 -0.08 5.42
N THR A 404 17.79 -0.79 4.55
CA THR A 404 18.36 -1.33 3.31
C THR A 404 17.32 -1.44 2.20
N ARG A 405 17.80 -1.37 0.96
CA ARG A 405 17.02 -1.53 -0.28
C ARG A 405 17.29 -2.86 -0.99
N LYS A 406 18.10 -3.74 -0.39
CA LYS A 406 18.61 -4.96 -1.01
C LYS A 406 18.07 -6.16 -0.25
N ALA A 407 17.31 -7.01 -0.92
CA ALA A 407 16.67 -8.15 -0.27
C ALA A 407 17.68 -9.09 0.39
N ALA A 408 18.86 -9.30 -0.23
CA ALA A 408 19.93 -10.11 0.34
C ALA A 408 20.53 -9.54 1.64
N VAL A 409 20.55 -8.21 1.80
CA VAL A 409 21.02 -7.57 3.04
C VAL A 409 19.95 -7.69 4.12
N ALA A 410 18.68 -7.48 3.74
CA ALA A 410 17.55 -7.65 4.65
C ALA A 410 17.47 -9.08 5.18
N ASP A 411 17.59 -10.09 4.30
CA ASP A 411 17.57 -11.51 4.65
C ASP A 411 18.65 -11.84 5.69
N ALA A 412 19.90 -11.43 5.43
CA ALA A 412 21.01 -11.65 6.35
C ALA A 412 20.85 -10.91 7.69
N ALA A 413 20.26 -9.71 7.70
CA ALA A 413 20.02 -8.95 8.92
C ALA A 413 18.86 -9.53 9.74
N LEU A 414 17.80 -10.04 9.10
CA LEU A 414 16.70 -10.73 9.77
C LEU A 414 17.16 -12.05 10.38
N ASP A 415 17.99 -12.82 9.67
CA ASP A 415 18.66 -14.02 10.21
C ASP A 415 19.51 -13.70 11.45
N ALA A 416 20.11 -12.50 11.50
CA ALA A 416 20.93 -12.01 12.60
C ALA A 416 20.11 -11.45 13.79
N GLY A 417 18.79 -11.30 13.64
CA GLY A 417 17.89 -10.86 14.70
C GLY A 417 17.33 -9.45 14.55
N ALA A 418 17.33 -8.86 13.34
CA ALA A 418 16.51 -7.68 13.07
C ALA A 418 15.01 -8.04 13.10
N ASP A 419 14.18 -7.10 13.56
CA ASP A 419 12.72 -7.25 13.66
C ASP A 419 11.98 -6.59 12.49
N VAL A 420 12.61 -5.59 11.86
CA VAL A 420 11.98 -4.71 10.86
C VAL A 420 12.94 -4.45 9.70
N VAL A 421 12.41 -4.42 8.49
CA VAL A 421 13.11 -3.89 7.31
C VAL A 421 12.58 -2.50 6.99
N ASN A 422 13.47 -1.50 6.97
CA ASN A 422 13.16 -0.16 6.52
C ASN A 422 13.60 0.02 5.06
N ASP A 423 12.67 -0.25 4.12
CA ASP A 423 12.94 -0.14 2.68
C ASP A 423 12.56 1.24 2.14
N VAL A 424 13.55 2.13 2.16
CA VAL A 424 13.47 3.48 1.59
C VAL A 424 13.28 3.50 0.06
N SER A 425 13.37 2.37 -0.63
CA SER A 425 13.11 2.29 -2.06
C SER A 425 11.65 1.97 -2.41
N GLY A 426 10.86 1.50 -1.43
CA GLY A 426 9.47 1.12 -1.64
C GLY A 426 9.31 -0.14 -2.50
N LEU A 427 10.04 -1.23 -2.17
CA LEU A 427 10.05 -2.51 -2.88
C LEU A 427 10.62 -2.45 -4.29
N SER A 428 11.64 -1.61 -4.51
CA SER A 428 12.32 -1.58 -5.80
C SER A 428 13.05 -2.89 -6.12
N ASP A 429 13.55 -3.56 -5.08
CA ASP A 429 14.00 -4.95 -5.14
C ASP A 429 12.77 -5.89 -5.04
N PRO A 430 12.41 -6.60 -6.12
CA PRO A 430 11.23 -7.45 -6.15
C PRO A 430 11.28 -8.64 -5.18
N GLU A 431 12.45 -9.01 -4.65
CA GLU A 431 12.58 -10.06 -3.63
C GLU A 431 12.23 -9.58 -2.23
N MET A 432 12.34 -8.27 -1.96
CA MET A 432 12.24 -7.71 -0.60
C MET A 432 10.94 -8.12 0.12
N ARG A 433 9.81 -8.06 -0.60
CA ARG A 433 8.49 -8.41 -0.06
C ARG A 433 8.36 -9.88 0.36
N PHE A 434 9.09 -10.79 -0.30
CA PHE A 434 9.06 -12.22 0.06
C PHE A 434 9.99 -12.50 1.22
N VAL A 435 11.18 -11.89 1.24
CA VAL A 435 12.10 -11.96 2.38
C VAL A 435 11.39 -11.52 3.66
N VAL A 436 10.74 -10.35 3.65
CA VAL A 436 9.99 -9.87 4.83
C VAL A 436 8.89 -10.84 5.25
N ALA A 437 8.13 -11.38 4.30
CA ALA A 437 7.05 -12.32 4.59
C ALA A 437 7.57 -13.65 5.18
N ASP A 438 8.65 -14.21 4.60
CA ASP A 438 9.26 -15.47 5.03
C ASP A 438 9.82 -15.39 6.46
N HIS A 439 10.23 -14.20 6.89
CA HIS A 439 10.76 -13.92 8.23
C HIS A 439 9.70 -13.41 9.23
N ASP A 440 8.44 -13.27 8.81
CA ASP A 440 7.38 -12.67 9.66
C ASP A 440 7.73 -11.26 10.20
N ALA A 441 8.55 -10.50 9.46
CA ALA A 441 9.14 -9.24 9.91
C ALA A 441 8.23 -8.03 9.68
N GLY A 442 8.52 -6.93 10.39
CA GLY A 442 7.94 -5.61 10.10
C GLY A 442 8.53 -5.00 8.82
N LEU A 443 7.77 -4.13 8.15
CA LEU A 443 8.22 -3.47 6.92
C LEU A 443 7.85 -2.00 6.91
N VAL A 444 8.83 -1.12 6.73
CA VAL A 444 8.59 0.30 6.41
C VAL A 444 8.63 0.47 4.89
N LEU A 445 7.50 0.91 4.32
CA LEU A 445 7.35 1.28 2.92
C LEU A 445 7.41 2.80 2.76
N MET A 446 8.50 3.30 2.19
CA MET A 446 8.63 4.72 1.90
C MET A 446 8.33 5.04 0.44
N HIS A 447 7.57 6.11 0.22
CA HIS A 447 7.45 6.68 -1.12
C HIS A 447 8.73 7.43 -1.52
N SER A 448 9.44 6.91 -2.52
CA SER A 448 10.60 7.58 -3.11
C SER A 448 10.47 7.68 -4.63
N LEU A 449 10.85 8.82 -5.22
CA LEU A 449 11.02 8.90 -6.68
C LEU A 449 12.31 8.19 -7.13
N SER A 450 13.29 8.14 -6.25
CA SER A 450 14.58 7.50 -6.45
C SER A 450 15.22 7.22 -5.09
N ALA A 451 15.87 6.06 -4.97
CA ALA A 451 16.65 5.67 -3.81
C ALA A 451 17.99 5.05 -4.30
N PRO A 452 19.13 5.76 -4.16
CA PRO A 452 19.33 7.07 -3.51
C PRO A 452 18.69 8.23 -4.30
N VAL A 453 18.54 9.39 -3.64
CA VAL A 453 17.92 10.58 -4.24
C VAL A 453 18.70 11.06 -5.46
N ASP A 454 18.04 11.03 -6.62
CA ASP A 454 18.48 11.64 -7.87
C ASP A 454 17.94 13.08 -7.96
N PRO A 455 18.80 14.12 -7.89
CA PRO A 455 18.38 15.52 -7.96
C PRO A 455 17.75 15.91 -9.31
N ASP A 456 18.04 15.18 -10.38
CA ASP A 456 17.54 15.47 -11.73
C ASP A 456 16.17 14.82 -11.98
N ARG A 457 15.73 13.92 -11.09
CA ARG A 457 14.43 13.25 -11.15
C ARG A 457 13.42 13.99 -10.28
N SER A 458 12.50 14.71 -10.93
CA SER A 458 11.32 15.30 -10.30
C SER A 458 10.04 14.72 -10.87
N ALA A 459 9.03 14.58 -10.01
CA ALA A 459 7.66 14.32 -10.43
C ALA A 459 6.86 15.62 -10.36
N ALA A 460 5.91 15.78 -11.27
CA ALA A 460 4.90 16.80 -11.15
C ALA A 460 3.69 16.15 -10.47
N TYR A 461 3.41 16.57 -9.24
CA TYR A 461 2.20 16.17 -8.52
C TYR A 461 1.10 17.20 -8.76
N ASP A 462 -0.13 16.73 -8.98
CA ASP A 462 -1.30 17.60 -8.96
C ASP A 462 -1.67 17.93 -7.51
N ASP A 463 -1.61 16.91 -6.64
CA ASP A 463 -1.70 16.99 -5.18
C ASP A 463 -0.74 15.95 -4.60
N VAL A 464 0.38 16.39 -4.03
CA VAL A 464 1.44 15.48 -3.57
C VAL A 464 0.97 14.51 -2.50
N VAL A 465 -0.02 14.86 -1.68
CA VAL A 465 -0.52 13.97 -0.62
C VAL A 465 -1.41 12.90 -1.24
N GLU A 466 -2.29 13.28 -2.16
CA GLU A 466 -3.18 12.35 -2.84
C GLU A 466 -2.41 11.37 -3.73
N ASP A 467 -1.43 11.87 -4.49
CA ASP A 467 -0.60 11.09 -5.39
C ASP A 467 0.28 10.10 -4.59
N VAL A 468 1.00 10.59 -3.56
CA VAL A 468 1.84 9.73 -2.71
C VAL A 468 1.02 8.67 -1.98
N ARG A 469 -0.17 9.01 -1.47
CA ARG A 469 -1.07 8.03 -0.83
C ARG A 469 -1.53 6.96 -1.83
N THR A 470 -1.83 7.35 -3.07
CA THR A 470 -2.28 6.42 -4.12
C THR A 470 -1.17 5.45 -4.51
N GLU A 471 0.06 5.94 -4.69
CA GLU A 471 1.22 5.09 -4.99
C GLU A 471 1.58 4.16 -3.82
N LEU A 472 1.52 4.65 -2.57
CA LEU A 472 1.71 3.82 -1.39
C LEU A 472 0.62 2.75 -1.26
N ALA A 473 -0.64 3.05 -1.59
CA ALA A 473 -1.72 2.06 -1.54
C ALA A 473 -1.44 0.86 -2.46
N GLU A 474 -0.91 1.10 -3.67
CA GLU A 474 -0.50 0.04 -4.59
C GLU A 474 0.68 -0.78 -4.04
N THR A 475 1.64 -0.09 -3.42
CA THR A 475 2.84 -0.73 -2.83
C THR A 475 2.49 -1.59 -1.62
N VAL A 476 1.57 -1.13 -0.76
CA VAL A 476 1.01 -1.92 0.36
C VAL A 476 0.34 -3.19 -0.17
N LEU A 477 -0.47 -3.10 -1.24
CA LEU A 477 -1.08 -4.27 -1.85
C LEU A 477 -0.04 -5.26 -2.40
N HIS A 478 1.10 -4.78 -2.92
CA HIS A 478 2.18 -5.67 -3.36
C HIS A 478 2.84 -6.42 -2.20
N ALA A 479 3.01 -5.79 -1.04
CA ALA A 479 3.54 -6.44 0.15
C ALA A 479 2.58 -7.50 0.70
N GLU A 480 1.29 -7.18 0.82
CA GLU A 480 0.27 -8.13 1.31
C GLU A 480 0.11 -9.34 0.39
N ARG A 481 0.21 -9.12 -0.93
CA ARG A 481 0.26 -10.21 -1.91
C ARG A 481 1.38 -11.19 -1.67
N ALA A 482 2.53 -10.71 -1.21
CA ALA A 482 3.66 -11.57 -0.87
C ALA A 482 3.46 -12.29 0.48
N GLY A 483 2.48 -11.89 1.30
CA GLY A 483 2.19 -12.48 2.60
C GLY A 483 2.52 -11.56 3.79
N VAL A 484 2.88 -10.29 3.56
CA VAL A 484 3.15 -9.36 4.66
C VAL A 484 1.83 -8.80 5.21
N ASP A 485 1.52 -9.10 6.48
CA ASP A 485 0.32 -8.61 7.14
C ASP A 485 0.28 -7.08 7.18
N ARG A 486 -0.88 -6.47 6.86
CA ARG A 486 -1.04 -5.02 6.84
C ARG A 486 -0.69 -4.35 8.17
N GLU A 487 -0.94 -5.02 9.29
CA GLU A 487 -0.61 -4.52 10.63
C GLU A 487 0.90 -4.41 10.91
N ARG A 488 1.72 -5.14 10.13
CA ARG A 488 3.18 -5.11 10.19
C ARG A 488 3.81 -4.12 9.20
N ILE A 489 3.00 -3.45 8.38
CA ILE A 489 3.47 -2.48 7.39
C ILE A 489 3.35 -1.07 7.94
N LEU A 490 4.45 -0.33 7.99
CA LEU A 490 4.48 1.11 8.25
C LEU A 490 4.63 1.86 6.93
N VAL A 491 3.99 3.02 6.80
CA VAL A 491 4.08 3.86 5.59
C VAL A 491 4.80 5.18 5.88
N ASP A 492 5.80 5.53 5.06
CA ASP A 492 6.51 6.81 5.12
C ASP A 492 6.25 7.63 3.84
N PRO A 493 5.67 8.84 3.93
CA PRO A 493 5.45 9.71 2.77
C PRO A 493 6.73 10.16 2.03
N GLY A 494 7.91 9.95 2.63
CA GLY A 494 9.22 10.16 2.02
C GLY A 494 9.55 11.63 1.80
N CYS A 495 9.47 12.45 2.85
CA CYS A 495 9.89 13.86 2.80
C CYS A 495 11.33 13.99 2.29
N GLY A 496 11.60 14.93 1.38
CA GLY A 496 12.94 15.14 0.81
C GLY A 496 13.44 14.10 -0.20
N PHE A 497 12.69 13.03 -0.51
CA PHE A 497 13.06 12.04 -1.52
C PHE A 497 12.43 12.37 -2.89
N GLY A 498 13.09 13.27 -3.63
CA GLY A 498 12.62 13.74 -4.94
C GLY A 498 11.47 14.75 -4.87
N LYS A 499 11.19 15.30 -3.68
CA LYS A 499 10.11 16.25 -3.43
C LYS A 499 10.68 17.63 -3.11
N SER A 500 9.98 18.68 -3.56
CA SER A 500 10.32 20.05 -3.22
C SER A 500 10.13 20.34 -1.72
N THR A 501 10.71 21.44 -1.22
CA THR A 501 10.46 21.90 0.15
C THR A 501 8.96 22.11 0.40
N ALA A 502 8.25 22.73 -0.54
CA ALA A 502 6.82 23.00 -0.39
C ALA A 502 6.01 21.70 -0.30
N GLU A 503 6.30 20.74 -1.17
CA GLU A 503 5.69 19.40 -1.15
C GLU A 503 5.98 18.67 0.16
N SER A 504 7.23 18.70 0.63
CA SER A 504 7.59 18.05 1.90
C SER A 504 6.89 18.68 3.10
N MET A 505 6.67 20.01 3.08
CA MET A 505 5.88 20.68 4.12
C MET A 505 4.39 20.35 4.03
N GLU A 506 3.85 20.17 2.82
CA GLU A 506 2.47 19.74 2.62
C GLU A 506 2.22 18.32 3.14
N LEU A 507 3.16 17.40 2.92
CA LEU A 507 3.12 16.06 3.52
C LEU A 507 3.08 16.09 5.05
N VAL A 508 3.85 16.99 5.68
CA VAL A 508 3.81 17.21 7.14
C VAL A 508 2.51 17.88 7.58
N ASP A 509 1.92 18.76 6.77
CA ASP A 509 0.65 19.44 7.08
C ASP A 509 -0.55 18.50 7.06
N ARG A 510 -0.54 17.53 6.15
CA ARG A 510 -1.65 16.60 5.87
C ARG A 510 -1.30 15.15 6.20
N LEU A 511 -0.39 14.95 7.16
CA LEU A 511 0.11 13.63 7.55
C LEU A 511 -1.01 12.67 7.99
N GLY A 512 -2.06 13.21 8.64
CA GLY A 512 -3.22 12.41 9.08
C GLY A 512 -3.99 11.75 7.94
N GLU A 513 -3.88 12.25 6.70
CA GLU A 513 -4.52 11.63 5.53
C GLU A 513 -3.93 10.24 5.23
N PHE A 514 -2.66 9.97 5.59
CA PHE A 514 -2.01 8.67 5.37
C PHE A 514 -2.59 7.55 6.24
N ARG A 515 -3.25 7.89 7.35
CA ARG A 515 -4.02 6.90 8.12
C ARG A 515 -4.98 6.13 7.22
N ALA A 516 -5.52 6.75 6.17
CA ALA A 516 -6.43 6.13 5.21
C ALA A 516 -5.93 4.81 4.59
N LEU A 517 -4.61 4.57 4.60
CA LEU A 517 -3.97 3.31 4.16
C LEU A 517 -4.20 2.14 5.12
N GLY A 518 -4.63 2.40 6.36
CA GLY A 518 -4.82 1.34 7.37
C GLY A 518 -3.51 0.79 7.93
N CYS A 519 -2.42 1.51 7.74
CA CYS A 519 -1.07 1.20 8.22
C CYS A 519 -0.64 2.26 9.25
N PRO A 520 0.21 1.94 10.24
CA PRO A 520 0.90 2.96 11.02
C PRO A 520 1.72 3.89 10.12
N VAL A 521 1.81 5.16 10.49
CA VAL A 521 2.46 6.22 9.70
C VAL A 521 3.80 6.58 10.33
N MET A 522 4.87 6.48 9.56
CA MET A 522 6.20 6.97 9.92
C MET A 522 6.49 8.31 9.24
N LEU A 523 7.23 9.19 9.94
CA LEU A 523 7.85 10.36 9.34
C LEU A 523 9.36 10.37 9.55
N GLY A 524 10.13 10.12 8.48
CA GLY A 524 11.55 10.42 8.45
C GLY A 524 11.83 11.83 7.94
N HIS A 525 11.96 12.83 8.81
CA HIS A 525 12.24 14.24 8.41
C HIS A 525 13.59 14.77 8.87
N SER A 526 14.27 14.06 9.77
CA SER A 526 15.42 14.57 10.53
C SER A 526 16.57 15.08 9.65
N GLN A 527 17.00 16.33 9.92
CA GLN A 527 18.11 17.02 9.27
C GLN A 527 18.03 17.09 7.72
N LYS A 528 16.84 16.94 7.13
CA LYS A 528 16.66 16.95 5.67
C LYS A 528 16.73 18.35 5.05
N SER A 529 17.06 18.39 3.76
CA SER A 529 17.16 19.61 2.94
C SER A 529 15.85 20.40 2.87
N MET A 530 14.70 19.78 3.16
CA MET A 530 13.41 20.48 3.26
C MET A 530 13.45 21.67 4.21
N PHE A 531 14.34 21.67 5.21
CA PHE A 531 14.46 22.77 6.17
C PHE A 531 15.36 23.92 5.71
N ALA A 532 16.03 23.83 4.56
CA ALA A 532 16.99 24.86 4.12
C ALA A 532 16.37 26.27 4.01
N GLY A 533 15.07 26.37 3.71
CA GLY A 533 14.35 27.66 3.61
C GLY A 533 13.84 28.23 4.94
N VAL A 534 13.91 27.45 6.03
CA VAL A 534 13.40 27.84 7.36
C VAL A 534 14.46 27.76 8.46
N SER A 535 15.58 27.07 8.19
CA SER A 535 16.75 27.07 9.05
C SER A 535 17.39 28.46 9.00
N GLY A 536 17.75 28.99 10.17
CA GLY A 536 18.43 30.28 10.26
C GLY A 536 19.84 30.27 9.67
N ASP A 537 20.56 31.36 9.86
CA ASP A 537 21.98 31.45 9.45
C ASP A 537 22.80 30.35 10.16
N GLY A 538 23.44 29.46 9.38
CA GLY A 538 24.30 28.38 9.87
C GLY A 538 23.86 26.96 9.51
N ASP A 539 22.70 26.77 8.86
CA ASP A 539 22.14 25.45 8.48
C ASP A 539 21.96 24.51 9.69
N ASP A 540 21.69 25.07 10.87
CA ASP A 540 21.26 24.29 12.04
C ASP A 540 19.83 23.80 11.84
N ARG A 541 19.69 22.50 11.54
CA ARG A 541 18.43 21.85 11.23
C ARG A 541 17.77 21.20 12.43
N LEU A 542 18.38 21.23 13.62
CA LEU A 542 17.78 20.65 14.81
C LEU A 542 16.48 21.37 15.21
N PRO A 543 16.44 22.71 15.38
CA PRO A 543 15.19 23.41 15.73
C PRO A 543 14.01 23.15 14.78
N PRO A 544 14.16 23.23 13.43
CA PRO A 544 13.05 22.90 12.54
C PRO A 544 12.71 21.40 12.52
N THR A 545 13.68 20.50 12.77
CA THR A 545 13.41 19.07 12.96
C THR A 545 12.50 18.85 14.18
N LEU A 546 12.83 19.46 15.32
CA LEU A 546 12.01 19.34 16.55
C LEU A 546 10.60 19.91 16.36
N ALA A 547 10.46 21.02 15.63
CA ALA A 547 9.16 21.58 15.31
C ALA A 547 8.33 20.64 14.42
N ALA A 548 8.94 20.03 13.40
CA ALA A 548 8.27 19.04 12.56
C ALA A 548 7.92 17.76 13.34
N THR A 549 8.76 17.31 14.27
CA THR A 549 8.46 16.18 15.18
C THR A 549 7.21 16.46 16.02
N ALA A 550 7.10 17.65 16.61
CA ALA A 550 5.91 18.03 17.37
C ALA A 550 4.65 18.02 16.50
N MET A 551 4.73 18.58 15.29
CA MET A 551 3.62 18.56 14.34
C MET A 551 3.25 17.13 13.92
N ALA A 552 4.23 16.28 13.67
CA ALA A 552 4.02 14.89 13.27
C ALA A 552 3.29 14.12 14.37
N ALA A 553 3.76 14.23 15.62
CA ALA A 553 3.14 13.59 16.78
C ALA A 553 1.69 14.07 17.01
N GLU A 554 1.40 15.37 16.83
CA GLU A 554 0.00 15.87 16.88
C GLU A 554 -0.84 15.43 15.69
N ARG A 555 -0.23 15.24 14.52
CA ARG A 555 -0.89 14.94 13.24
C ARG A 555 -0.70 13.50 12.81
N ALA A 556 -0.84 12.57 13.75
CA ALA A 556 -0.96 11.15 13.46
C ALA A 556 0.29 10.33 13.15
N ALA A 557 1.50 10.86 13.32
CA ALA A 557 2.67 9.99 13.22
C ALA A 557 2.68 8.97 14.35
N ASP A 558 2.71 7.70 13.99
CA ASP A 558 2.93 6.60 14.93
C ASP A 558 4.43 6.40 15.19
N VAL A 559 5.29 6.81 14.24
CA VAL A 559 6.76 6.74 14.39
C VAL A 559 7.43 7.98 13.82
N VAL A 560 8.44 8.52 14.51
CA VAL A 560 9.36 9.53 13.97
C VAL A 560 10.77 8.98 13.90
N ARG A 561 11.42 9.12 12.73
CA ARG A 561 12.79 8.62 12.50
C ARG A 561 13.80 9.75 12.55
N VAL A 562 14.72 9.72 13.52
CA VAL A 562 15.53 10.88 13.93
C VAL A 562 16.98 10.56 14.30
N HIS A 563 17.89 11.53 14.07
CA HIS A 563 19.28 11.45 14.51
C HIS A 563 19.45 11.86 15.99
N ASP A 564 18.81 12.96 16.39
CA ASP A 564 18.94 13.59 17.70
C ASP A 564 17.86 13.05 18.66
N VAL A 565 18.06 11.80 19.14
CA VAL A 565 17.06 11.03 19.89
C VAL A 565 16.60 11.74 21.17
N ALA A 566 17.53 12.20 22.00
CA ALA A 566 17.20 12.77 23.31
C ALA A 566 16.24 13.97 23.21
N GLU A 567 16.52 14.86 22.26
CA GLU A 567 15.74 16.07 22.00
C GLU A 567 14.37 15.73 21.42
N ASN A 568 14.30 14.80 20.45
CA ASN A 568 13.03 14.40 19.83
C ASN A 568 12.14 13.61 20.79
N ALA A 569 12.72 12.73 21.61
CA ALA A 569 11.99 12.01 22.66
C ALA A 569 11.42 12.98 23.71
N ALA A 570 12.14 14.06 24.04
CA ALA A 570 11.60 15.12 24.89
C ALA A 570 10.42 15.86 24.24
N VAL A 571 10.47 16.10 22.92
CA VAL A 571 9.35 16.69 22.16
C VAL A 571 8.13 15.76 22.18
N VAL A 572 8.31 14.48 21.83
CA VAL A 572 7.23 13.48 21.83
C VAL A 572 6.57 13.39 23.20
N ARG A 573 7.34 13.26 24.28
CA ARG A 573 6.80 13.25 25.65
C ARG A 573 6.07 14.55 26.01
N THR A 574 6.54 15.68 25.48
CA THR A 574 5.87 16.97 25.70
C THR A 574 4.50 17.00 25.03
N VAL A 575 4.37 16.48 23.80
CA VAL A 575 3.09 16.37 23.10
C VAL A 575 2.17 15.36 23.80
N ALA A 576 2.67 14.20 24.21
CA ALA A 576 1.88 13.21 24.95
C ALA A 576 1.28 13.79 26.24
N ALA A 577 2.07 14.59 26.98
CA ALA A 577 1.63 15.28 28.19
C ALA A 577 0.54 16.35 27.95
N THR A 578 0.37 16.86 26.72
CA THR A 578 -0.71 17.79 26.38
C THR A 578 -1.98 17.09 25.88
N THR A 579 -1.85 15.90 25.29
CA THR A 579 -2.98 15.14 24.72
C THR A 579 -3.62 14.14 25.69
N GLY A 580 -3.01 13.93 26.86
CA GLY A 580 -3.60 13.11 27.95
C GLY A 580 -3.44 11.61 27.75
N SER A 581 -2.39 11.19 27.05
CA SER A 581 -2.10 9.78 26.73
C SER A 581 -1.23 9.10 27.81
N ASP A 582 -1.48 9.38 29.10
CA ASP A 582 -0.78 8.76 30.25
C ASP A 582 -1.53 7.55 30.81
#